data_AF-A0A3D2TFT8-F1
#
_entry.id   AF-A0A3D2TFT8-F1
#
_cell.length_a   1.000
_cell.length_b   1.000
_cell.length_c   1.000
_cell.angle_alpha   90.00
_cell.angle_beta   90.00
_cell.angle_gamma   90.00
#
_symmetry.space_group_name_H-M   'P 1'
#
loop_
_entity.id
_entity.type
_entity.pdbx_description
1 polymer ?
#
loop_
_entity_poly.entity_id
_entity_poly.type
_entity_poly.pdbx_seq_one_letter_code
_entity_poly.pdbx_strand_id
1 'polypeptide(L)' 'MLHNIQPDDHGPLGSRMASAVSTCVHCGFCLAACPTYQELGQEADSPRGRIILM' A
#
# COMPACT_ATOMS: atom_id res chain seq x y z
N MET A 1 7.57 -5.65 -9.75
CA MET A 1 8.08 -4.43 -9.08
C MET A 1 8.10 -3.23 -10.03
N LEU A 2 7.08 -3.12 -10.89
CA LEU A 2 6.88 -2.01 -11.83
C LEU A 2 5.38 -1.72 -11.82
N HIS A 3 4.89 -1.24 -10.67
CA HIS A 3 3.51 -0.77 -10.61
C HIS A 3 3.49 0.58 -11.32
N ASN A 4 2.98 0.62 -12.55
CA ASN A 4 2.73 1.88 -13.25
C ASN A 4 1.44 2.49 -12.69
N ILE A 5 1.52 2.99 -11.45
CA ILE A 5 0.40 3.64 -10.76
C ILE A 5 0.18 4.99 -11.44
N GLN A 6 -0.98 5.19 -12.06
CA GLN A 6 -1.42 6.49 -12.58
C GLN A 6 -2.07 7.27 -11.44
N PRO A 7 -1.38 8.25 -10.82
CA PRO A 7 -1.87 8.85 -9.58
C PRO A 7 -3.13 9.69 -9.79
N ASP A 8 -3.32 10.20 -11.00
CA ASP A 8 -4.45 11.05 -11.38
C ASP A 8 -5.79 10.28 -11.38
N ASP A 9 -5.74 8.95 -11.51
CA ASP A 9 -6.93 8.09 -11.51
C ASP A 9 -7.43 7.71 -10.10
N HIS A 10 -6.70 8.11 -9.04
CA HIS A 10 -6.93 7.63 -7.67
C HIS A 10 -7.38 8.73 -6.68
N GLY A 11 -7.86 9.87 -7.20
CA GLY A 11 -8.41 10.96 -6.39
C GLY A 11 -7.35 11.78 -5.64
N PRO A 12 -7.75 12.59 -4.64
CA PRO A 12 -6.89 13.62 -4.06
C PRO A 12 -5.65 13.08 -3.31
N LEU A 13 -5.65 11.80 -2.94
CA LEU A 13 -4.51 11.15 -2.28
C LEU A 13 -3.64 10.31 -3.23
N GLY A 14 -4.00 10.20 -4.50
CA GLY A 14 -3.33 9.32 -5.46
C GLY A 14 -1.82 9.54 -5.55
N SER A 15 -1.38 10.80 -5.67
CA SER A 15 0.06 11.15 -5.73
C SER A 15 0.83 10.78 -4.46
N ARG A 16 0.25 11.03 -3.28
CA ARG A 16 0.87 10.68 -1.99
C ARG A 16 0.98 9.17 -1.82
N MET A 17 -0.08 8.44 -2.17
CA MET A 17 -0.09 6.98 -2.08
C MET A 17 0.89 6.37 -3.08
N ALA A 18 0.91 6.81 -4.34
CA ALA A 18 1.86 6.34 -5.34
C ALA A 18 3.32 6.52 -4.91
N SER A 19 3.65 7.66 -4.29
CA SER A 19 4.98 7.94 -3.74
C SER A 19 5.35 7.02 -2.56
N ALA A 20 4.40 6.73 -1.66
CA ALA A 20 4.63 5.79 -0.56
C ALA A 20 4.87 4.35 -1.07
N VAL A 21 4.21 3.96 -2.16
CA VAL A 21 4.40 2.65 -2.80
C VAL A 21 5.73 2.55 -3.53
N SER A 22 6.12 3.59 -4.29
CA SER A 22 7.37 3.58 -5.06
C SER A 22 8.62 3.53 -4.16
N THR A 23 8.50 3.95 -2.90
CA THR A 23 9.56 3.92 -1.88
C THR A 23 9.46 2.73 -0.92
N CYS A 24 8.45 1.86 -1.08
CA CYS A 24 8.24 0.73 -0.18
C CYS A 24 9.35 -0.31 -0.31
N VAL A 25 10.04 -0.61 0.80
CA VAL A 25 11.08 -1.66 0.88
C VAL A 25 10.63 -2.92 1.64
N HIS A 26 9.32 -3.08 1.84
CA HIS A 26 8.72 -4.21 2.57
C HIS A 26 9.22 -4.38 4.02
N CYS A 27 9.56 -3.29 4.71
CA CYS A 27 10.01 -3.33 6.11
C CYS A 27 8.90 -3.64 7.13
N GLY A 28 7.62 -3.59 6.72
CA GLY A 28 6.49 -3.88 7.60
C GLY A 28 6.14 -2.79 8.62
N PHE A 29 6.82 -1.64 8.62
CA PHE A 29 6.56 -0.54 9.58
C PHE A 29 5.09 -0.06 9.58
N CYS A 30 4.44 -0.08 8.42
CA CYS A 30 3.04 0.32 8.30
C CYS A 30 2.04 -0.67 8.93
N LEU A 31 2.44 -1.93 9.17
CA LEU A 31 1.52 -2.96 9.68
C LEU A 31 0.95 -2.61 11.05
N ALA A 32 1.76 -2.05 11.94
CA ALA A 32 1.32 -1.66 13.28
C ALA A 32 0.22 -0.60 13.28
N ALA A 33 0.14 0.23 12.24
CA ALA A 33 -0.89 1.26 12.08
C ALA A 33 -2.03 0.81 11.14
N CYS A 34 -1.93 -0.36 10.52
CA CYS A 34 -2.92 -0.82 9.55
C CYS A 34 -4.11 -1.48 10.26
N PRO A 35 -5.32 -0.90 10.20
CA PRO A 35 -6.48 -1.46 10.89
C PRO A 35 -6.85 -2.85 10.35
N THR A 36 -6.80 -3.07 9.04
CA THR A 36 -7.06 -4.39 8.45
C THR A 36 -6.08 -5.45 8.95
N TYR A 37 -4.81 -5.09 9.14
CA TYR A 37 -3.83 -6.04 9.67
C TYR A 37 -4.04 -6.30 11.16
N GLN A 38 -4.42 -5.29 11.94
CA GLN A 38 -4.76 -5.47 13.36
C GLN A 38 -5.96 -6.43 13.54
N GLU A 39 -6.96 -6.33 12.67
CA GLU A 39 -8.16 -7.17 12.73
C GLU A 39 -7.92 -8.59 12.19
N LEU A 40 -7.23 -8.73 11.06
CA LEU A 40 -7.14 -10.01 10.33
C LEU A 40 -5.81 -10.75 10.56
N GLY A 41 -4.75 -10.06 10.98
CA GLY A 41 -3.40 -10.62 11.10
C GLY A 41 -2.75 -11.04 9.78
N GLN A 42 -3.41 -10.81 8.64
CA GLN A 42 -2.92 -11.19 7.31
C GLN A 42 -2.43 -9.98 6.52
N GLU A 43 -1.12 -9.98 6.20
CA GLU A 43 -0.49 -8.90 5.44
C GLU A 43 -1.08 -8.77 4.03
N ALA A 44 -1.41 -9.90 3.39
CA ALA A 44 -1.98 -9.93 2.04
C ALA A 44 -3.29 -9.12 1.94
N ASP A 45 -4.04 -9.04 3.04
CA ASP A 45 -5.26 -8.24 3.12
C ASP A 45 -5.03 -6.77 3.43
N SER A 46 -3.85 -6.39 3.91
CA SER A 46 -3.50 -4.98 4.13
C SER A 46 -3.41 -4.22 2.79
N PRO A 47 -3.57 -2.89 2.78
CA PRO A 47 -3.33 -2.09 1.58
C PRO A 47 -1.96 -2.38 0.95
N ARG A 48 -0.93 -2.61 1.77
CA ARG A 48 0.40 -3.01 1.30
C ARG A 48 0.37 -4.31 0.51
N GLY A 49 -0.28 -5.35 1.04
CA GLY A 49 -0.44 -6.65 0.36
C GLY A 49 -1.25 -6.53 -0.93
N ARG A 50 -2.32 -5.75 -0.90
CA ARG A 50 -3.19 -5.53 -2.07
C ARG A 50 -2.52 -4.73 -3.19
N ILE A 51 -1.65 -3.78 -2.85
CA ILE A 51 -0.89 -2.98 -3.83
C ILE A 51 0.16 -3.82 -4.57
N ILE A 52 0.69 -4.88 -3.96
CA ILE A 52 1.67 -5.79 -4.58
C ILE A 52 0.99 -6.80 -5.52
N LEU A 53 -0.32 -6.99 -5.39
CA LEU A 53 -1.12 -7.93 -6.18
C LEU A 53 -1.76 -7.28 -7.42
N MET A 54 -1.40 -6.03 -7.75
CA MET A 54 -1.81 -5.32 -8.96
C MET A 54 -0.67 -5.20 -9.98
#